data_AF-A0A838R3F4-F1
#
_entry.id   AF-A0A838R3F4-F1
#
_cell.length_a   1.000
_cell.length_b   1.000
_cell.length_c   1.000
_cell.angle_alpha   90.00
_cell.angle_beta   90.00
_cell.angle_gamma   90.00
#
_symmetry.space_group_name_H-M   'P 1'
#
loop_
_entity.id
_entity.type
_entity.pdbx_description
1 polymer ?
#
loop_
_entity_poly.entity_id
_entity_poly.type
_entity_poly.pdbx_seq_one_letter_code
_entity_poly.pdbx_strand_id
1 'polypeptide(L)' 'MSRLRALTEEYQGLAARLQQGGGAARVAKMHQQGKLAPRERVQRLLDPGTPWLELGLLVAYDQYDGQAPGA' A
#
# COMPACT_ATOMS: atom_id res chain seq x y z
N MET A 1 -23.02 16.64 -4.69
CA MET A 1 -22.44 15.27 -4.78
C MET A 1 -23.13 14.36 -3.79
N SER A 2 -23.28 13.06 -4.08
CA SER A 2 -23.83 12.12 -3.10
C SER A 2 -22.78 11.78 -2.03
N ARG A 3 -23.23 11.43 -0.81
CA ARG A 3 -22.36 11.00 0.28
C ARG A 3 -21.46 9.81 -0.11
N LEU A 4 -22.00 8.87 -0.88
CA LEU A 4 -21.24 7.72 -1.39
C LEU A 4 -20.06 8.15 -2.28
N ARG A 5 -20.26 9.16 -3.14
CA ARG A 5 -19.19 9.67 -4.01
C ARG A 5 -18.07 10.31 -3.19
N ALA A 6 -18.42 11.15 -2.22
CA ALA A 6 -17.43 11.79 -1.33
C ALA A 6 -16.58 10.75 -0.58
N LEU A 7 -17.22 9.74 0.05
CA LEU A 7 -16.48 8.67 0.75
C LEU A 7 -15.61 7.83 -0.18
N THR A 8 -16.01 7.66 -1.44
CA THR A 8 -15.21 6.94 -2.44
C THR A 8 -13.94 7.72 -2.77
N GLU A 9 -14.04 9.04 -2.95
CA GLU A 9 -12.90 9.92 -3.22
C GLU A 9 -11.93 9.96 -2.03
N GLU A 10 -12.47 10.06 -0.80
CA GLU A 10 -11.68 9.98 0.43
C GLU A 10 -10.93 8.64 0.55
N TYR A 11 -11.62 7.53 0.31
CA TYR A 11 -11.01 6.20 0.31
C TYR A 11 -9.90 6.08 -0.74
N GLN A 12 -10.11 6.55 -1.97
CA GLN A 12 -9.10 6.49 -3.03
C GLN A 12 -7.85 7.27 -2.65
N GLY A 13 -8.00 8.47 -2.05
CA GLY A 13 -6.88 9.26 -1.56
C GLY A 13 -6.10 8.55 -0.45
N LEU A 14 -6.81 7.99 0.53
CA LEU A 14 -6.19 7.23 1.61
C LEU A 14 -5.49 5.96 1.09
N ALA A 15 -6.14 5.21 0.20
CA ALA A 15 -5.60 4.00 -0.40
C ALA A 15 -4.31 4.28 -1.17
N ALA A 16 -4.29 5.34 -1.98
CA ALA A 16 -3.09 5.77 -2.71
C ALA A 16 -1.93 6.10 -1.76
N ARG A 17 -2.22 6.75 -0.63
CA ARG A 17 -1.21 7.02 0.42
C ARG A 17 -0.69 5.74 1.05
N LEU A 18 -1.57 4.84 1.48
CA LEU A 18 -1.18 3.59 2.16
C LEU A 18 -0.44 2.63 1.23
N GLN A 19 -0.73 2.66 -0.08
CA GLN A 19 0.00 1.88 -1.07
C GLN A 19 1.48 2.27 -1.19
N GLN A 20 1.85 3.50 -0.81
CA GLN A 20 3.26 3.93 -0.75
C GLN A 20 4.06 3.28 0.39
N GLY A 21 3.38 2.64 1.35
CA GLY A 21 4.01 2.00 2.52
C GLY A 21 4.89 2.98 3.30
N GLY A 22 6.14 2.61 3.58
CA GLY A 22 7.12 3.49 4.23
C GLY A 22 7.64 4.65 3.37
N GLY A 23 7.04 4.90 2.20
CA GLY A 23 7.38 5.98 1.28
C GLY A 23 8.57 5.66 0.35
N ALA A 24 8.76 6.52 -0.65
CA ALA A 24 9.75 6.34 -1.71
C ALA A 24 11.19 6.20 -1.18
N ALA A 25 11.54 6.90 -0.10
CA ALA A 25 12.86 6.81 0.52
C ALA A 25 13.15 5.40 1.07
N ARG A 26 12.15 4.74 1.66
CA ARG A 26 12.31 3.39 2.20
C ARG A 26 12.43 2.35 1.08
N VAL A 27 11.65 2.52 0.01
CA VAL A 27 11.73 1.70 -1.21
C VAL A 27 13.12 1.83 -1.85
N ALA A 28 13.61 3.05 -2.06
CA ALA A 28 14.94 3.30 -2.63
C ALA A 28 16.05 2.65 -1.78
N LYS A 29 15.94 2.70 -0.46
CA LYS A 29 16.88 2.02 0.44
C LYS A 29 16.85 0.49 0.29
N MET A 30 15.67 -0.11 0.07
CA MET A 30 15.58 -1.56 -0.22
C MET A 30 16.26 -1.88 -1.56
N HIS A 31 16.01 -1.09 -2.60
CA HIS A 31 16.62 -1.28 -3.92
C HIS A 31 18.15 -1.17 -3.89
N GLN A 32 18.68 -0.20 -3.14
CA GLN A 32 20.14 -0.07 -2.92
C GLN A 32 20.76 -1.31 -2.28
N GLN A 33 19.98 -2.07 -1.50
CA GLN A 33 20.41 -3.34 -0.90
C GLN A 33 20.17 -4.55 -1.84
N GLY A 34 19.79 -4.33 -3.09
CA GLY A 34 19.42 -5.39 -4.03
C GLY A 34 18.10 -6.08 -3.69
N LYS A 35 17.26 -5.48 -2.83
CA LYS A 35 15.98 -6.05 -2.40
C LYS A 35 14.82 -5.36 -3.12
N LEU A 36 13.82 -6.13 -3.49
CA LEU A 36 12.54 -5.61 -3.97
C LEU A 36 11.66 -5.15 -2.78
N ALA A 37 10.84 -4.14 -2.98
CA ALA A 37 9.76 -3.75 -2.07
C ALA A 37 8.68 -4.86 -2.02
N PRO A 38 7.89 -4.97 -0.93
CA PRO A 38 6.92 -6.06 -0.77
C PRO A 38 5.94 -6.20 -1.93
N ARG A 39 5.36 -5.10 -2.42
CA ARG A 39 4.42 -5.12 -3.56
C ARG A 39 5.09 -5.52 -4.88
N GLU A 40 6.34 -5.12 -5.09
CA GLU A 40 7.11 -5.54 -6.27
C GLU A 40 7.37 -7.06 -6.27
N ARG A 41 7.58 -7.65 -5.07
CA ARG A 41 7.73 -9.11 -4.94
C ARG A 41 6.45 -9.83 -5.34
N VAL A 42 5.29 -9.34 -4.88
CA VAL A 42 3.98 -9.90 -5.26
C VAL A 42 3.77 -9.79 -6.77
N GLN A 43 4.02 -8.62 -7.37
CA GLN A 43 3.89 -8.42 -8.81
C GLN A 43 4.79 -9.35 -9.63
N ARG A 44 6.01 -9.64 -9.18
CA ARG A 44 6.90 -10.60 -9.85
C ARG A 44 6.51 -12.05 -9.66
N LEU A 45 5.77 -12.36 -8.60
CA LEU A 45 5.29 -13.72 -8.31
C LEU A 45 4.04 -14.07 -9.11
N LEU A 46 3.21 -13.07 -9.44
CA LEU A 46 1.97 -13.27 -10.20
C LEU A 46 2.27 -13.57 -11.67
N ASP A 47 1.49 -14.48 -12.24
CA ASP A 47 1.51 -14.72 -13.68
C ASP A 47 1.00 -13.48 -14.44
N PRO A 48 1.59 -13.14 -15.61
CA PRO A 48 1.17 -11.99 -16.40
C PRO A 48 -0.33 -12.00 -16.71
N GLY A 49 -1.01 -10.89 -16.44
CA GLY A 49 -2.45 -10.74 -16.67
C GLY A 49 -3.33 -11.28 -15.53
N THR A 50 -2.76 -11.88 -14.49
CA THR A 50 -3.51 -12.30 -13.30
C THR A 50 -4.02 -11.09 -12.52
N PRO A 51 -5.32 -11.03 -12.19
CA PRO A 51 -5.84 -9.96 -11.34
C PRO A 51 -5.25 -10.07 -9.93
N TRP A 52 -4.93 -8.93 -9.34
CA TRP A 52 -4.48 -8.85 -7.95
C TRP A 52 -5.56 -8.24 -7.07
N LEU A 53 -5.99 -8.99 -6.05
CA LEU A 53 -6.87 -8.51 -5.00
C LEU A 53 -6.07 -8.38 -3.70
N GLU A 54 -5.93 -7.15 -3.20
CA GLU A 54 -5.29 -6.88 -1.93
C GLU A 54 -6.29 -6.98 -0.78
N LEU A 55 -5.91 -7.70 0.29
CA LEU A 55 -6.70 -7.81 1.51
C LEU A 55 -6.05 -7.00 2.63
N GLY A 56 -6.87 -6.24 3.36
CA GLY A 56 -6.43 -5.56 4.57
C GLY A 56 -5.64 -4.26 4.38
N LEU A 57 -5.81 -3.55 3.25
CA LEU A 57 -5.12 -2.27 3.01
C LEU A 57 -5.30 -1.25 4.15
N LEU A 58 -6.48 -1.23 4.78
CA LEU A 58 -6.83 -0.33 5.87
C LEU A 58 -6.55 -0.92 7.26
N VAL A 59 -5.95 -2.11 7.36
CA VAL A 59 -5.69 -2.71 8.67
C VAL A 59 -4.76 -1.79 9.47
N ALA A 60 -5.22 -1.39 10.66
CA ALA A 60 -4.50 -0.54 11.60
C ALA A 60 -4.12 0.87 11.08
N TYR A 61 -4.71 1.38 10.00
CA TYR A 61 -4.29 2.67 9.41
C TYR A 61 -4.49 3.89 10.34
N ASP A 62 -5.47 3.81 11.23
CA ASP A 62 -5.85 4.83 12.23
C ASP A 62 -5.49 4.41 13.65
N GLN A 63 -4.75 3.31 13.80
CA GLN A 63 -4.27 2.80 15.07
C GLN A 63 -2.78 3.17 15.23
N TYR A 64 -2.28 3.06 16.45
CA TYR A 64 -0.85 3.18 16.77
C TYR A 64 -0.18 4.47 16.24
N ASP A 65 -0.90 5.59 16.23
CA ASP A 65 -0.42 6.88 15.70
C ASP A 65 0.14 6.80 14.26
N GLY A 66 -0.44 5.91 13.45
CA GLY A 66 -0.02 5.68 12.06
C GLY A 66 1.30 4.91 11.93
N GLN A 67 1.80 4.33 13.02
CA GLN A 67 2.97 3.46 13.02
C GLN A 67 2.58 2.00 12.77
N ALA A 68 3.56 1.20 12.36
CA ALA A 68 3.43 -0.25 12.22
C ALA A 68 4.32 -0.95 13.27
N PRO A 69 3.89 -1.03 14.55
CA PRO A 69 4.69 -1.65 15.60
C PRO A 69 4.90 -3.15 15.29
N GLY A 70 6.13 -3.53 14.97
CA GLY A 70 6.51 -4.91 14.64
C GLY A 70 6.86 -5.17 13.16
N ALA A 71 6.88 -4.15 12.31
CA ALA A 71 7.25 -4.23 10.89
C ALA A 71 8.64 -3.65 10.56
#